data_AF-A0A7X6XC47-F1
#
_entry.id   AF-A0A7X6XC47-F1
#
_cell.length_a   1.000
_cell.length_b   1.000
_cell.length_c   1.000
_cell.angle_alpha   90.00
_cell.angle_beta   90.00
_cell.angle_gamma   90.00
#
_symmetry.space_group_name_H-M   'P 1'
#
loop_
_entity.id
_entity.type
_entity.pdbx_description
1 polymer ?
#
loop_
_entity_poly.entity_id
_entity_poly.type
_entity_poly.pdbx_seq_one_letter_code
_entity_poly.pdbx_strand_id
1 'polypeptide(L)'
;MKSRFILDYLDENNFKKLERSLKKYNMVAYKKLMFDFYPRLRSGEAIGELVSINKHEQTETYDLRLPTDSLFVKVYGEVKLNYTIYKNSNTVMLNNLEPKDILLDGHKSELTAYKGIMISKANAQKEMFKIDLLCRLDSRE
;
A
#
# COMPACT_ATOMS: atom_id res chain seq x y z
N MET A 1 6.81 22.19 -21.50
CA MET A 1 7.54 21.08 -20.83
C MET A 1 6.62 20.55 -19.74
N LYS A 2 6.25 19.26 -19.73
CA LYS A 2 5.47 18.70 -18.62
C LYS A 2 6.35 18.73 -17.37
N SER A 3 6.02 19.57 -16.40
CA SER A 3 6.70 19.65 -15.11
C SER A 3 6.70 18.26 -14.48
N ARG A 4 7.88 17.64 -14.43
CA ARG A 4 8.02 16.28 -13.93
C ARG A 4 8.17 16.37 -12.41
N PHE A 5 7.22 15.81 -11.69
CA PHE A 5 7.28 15.78 -10.24
C PHE A 5 8.35 14.80 -9.78
N ILE A 6 9.12 15.20 -8.78
CA ILE A 6 10.12 14.35 -8.14
C ILE A 6 9.41 13.51 -7.08
N LEU A 7 9.61 12.18 -7.10
CA LEU A 7 9.16 11.33 -6.00
C LEU A 7 10.21 11.37 -4.90
N ASP A 8 9.80 11.81 -3.72
CA ASP A 8 10.63 11.80 -2.52
C ASP A 8 9.96 10.97 -1.42
N TYR A 9 10.69 10.62 -0.38
CA TYR A 9 10.21 9.77 0.70
C TYR A 9 10.39 10.47 2.04
N LEU A 10 9.35 10.47 2.87
CA LEU A 10 9.50 10.97 4.25
C LEU A 10 10.45 10.09 5.07
N ASP A 11 10.40 8.77 4.84
CA ASP A 11 11.36 7.80 5.36
C ASP A 11 11.63 6.71 4.31
N GLU A 12 12.68 6.91 3.51
CA GLU A 12 13.05 6.00 2.42
C GLU A 12 13.34 4.57 2.92
N ASN A 13 13.97 4.45 4.09
CA ASN A 13 14.35 3.15 4.63
C ASN A 13 13.14 2.34 5.05
N ASN A 14 12.21 2.96 5.77
CA ASN A 14 10.99 2.28 6.19
C ASN A 14 10.08 2.01 5.00
N PHE A 15 9.94 2.97 4.08
CA PHE A 15 9.12 2.82 2.90
C PHE A 15 9.61 1.67 2.00
N LYS A 16 10.92 1.56 1.75
CA LYS A 16 11.48 0.43 0.98
C LYS A 16 11.25 -0.92 1.65
N LYS A 17 11.20 -0.98 3.00
CA LYS A 17 10.84 -2.21 3.71
C LYS A 17 9.38 -2.59 3.43
N LEU A 18 8.48 -1.62 3.53
CA LEU A 18 7.04 -1.80 3.25
C LEU A 18 6.80 -2.21 1.79
N GLU A 19 7.46 -1.58 0.82
CA GLU A 19 7.39 -1.96 -0.60
C GLU A 19 7.85 -3.40 -0.85
N ARG A 20 8.98 -3.80 -0.26
CA ARG A 20 9.50 -5.16 -0.39
C ARG A 20 8.50 -6.18 0.15
N SER A 21 7.86 -5.87 1.28
CA SER A 21 6.82 -6.72 1.85
C SER A 21 5.56 -6.73 1.00
N LEU A 22 5.14 -5.57 0.47
CA LEU A 22 4.00 -5.47 -0.43
C LEU A 22 4.22 -6.36 -1.66
N LYS A 23 5.43 -6.36 -2.23
CA LYS A 23 5.80 -7.26 -3.34
C LYS A 23 5.66 -8.73 -2.98
N LYS A 24 5.95 -9.13 -1.74
CA LYS A 24 5.80 -10.52 -1.27
C LYS A 24 4.33 -10.91 -1.03
N TYR A 25 3.55 -10.03 -0.40
CA TYR A 25 2.15 -10.28 -0.06
C TYR A 25 1.24 -10.19 -1.28
N ASN A 26 1.40 -9.13 -2.08
CA ASN A 26 0.56 -8.84 -3.22
C ASN A 26 1.39 -8.24 -4.36
N MET A 27 1.88 -9.12 -5.25
CA MET A 27 2.64 -8.71 -6.42
C MET A 27 1.80 -7.83 -7.38
N VAL A 28 0.49 -8.03 -7.46
CA VAL A 28 -0.41 -7.28 -8.36
C VAL A 28 -0.49 -5.82 -7.94
N ALA A 29 -0.76 -5.57 -6.66
CA ALA A 29 -0.79 -4.23 -6.08
C ALA A 29 0.57 -3.52 -6.25
N TYR A 30 1.67 -4.24 -6.00
CA TYR A 30 3.02 -3.71 -6.21
C TYR A 30 3.29 -3.32 -7.67
N LYS A 31 2.90 -4.18 -8.63
CA LYS A 31 3.06 -3.88 -10.06
C LYS A 31 2.25 -2.64 -10.47
N LYS A 32 0.98 -2.52 -10.05
CA LYS A 32 0.19 -1.32 -10.34
C LYS A 32 0.80 -0.07 -9.72
N LEU A 33 1.32 -0.17 -8.49
CA LEU A 33 2.02 0.93 -7.85
C LEU A 33 3.23 1.41 -8.66
N MET A 34 4.09 0.49 -9.06
CA MET A 34 5.30 0.79 -9.83
C MET A 34 5.01 1.31 -11.24
N PHE A 35 4.10 0.67 -11.97
CA PHE A 35 3.93 0.88 -13.40
C PHE A 35 2.81 1.86 -13.76
N ASP A 36 1.77 1.98 -12.94
CA ASP A 36 0.66 2.90 -13.21
C ASP A 36 0.76 4.14 -12.33
N PHE A 37 0.84 3.96 -11.02
CA PHE A 37 0.71 5.08 -10.09
C PHE A 37 1.96 5.97 -10.05
N TYR A 38 3.16 5.41 -9.93
CA TYR A 38 4.39 6.22 -9.89
C TYR A 38 4.62 7.08 -11.14
N PRO A 39 4.43 6.57 -12.38
CA PRO A 39 4.53 7.41 -13.57
C PRO A 39 3.50 8.54 -13.60
N ARG A 40 2.26 8.27 -13.16
CA ARG A 40 1.20 9.28 -13.09
C ARG A 40 1.47 10.33 -12.02
N LEU A 41 1.95 9.94 -10.84
CA LEU A 41 2.40 10.86 -9.79
C LEU A 41 3.55 11.74 -10.28
N ARG A 42 4.54 11.16 -10.97
CA ARG A 42 5.63 11.92 -11.63
C ARG A 42 5.14 12.86 -12.73
N SER A 43 3.96 12.61 -13.30
CA SER A 43 3.34 13.50 -14.27
C SER A 43 2.54 14.65 -13.64
N GLY A 44 2.39 14.64 -12.30
CA GLY A 44 1.63 15.64 -11.55
C GLY A 44 0.15 15.31 -11.40
N GLU A 45 -0.26 14.07 -11.70
CA GLU A 45 -1.64 13.63 -11.51
C GLU A 45 -1.87 13.33 -10.02
N ALA A 46 -2.87 13.97 -9.42
CA ALA A 46 -3.32 13.67 -8.08
C ALA A 46 -4.32 12.50 -8.13
N ILE A 47 -3.92 11.34 -7.62
CA ILE A 47 -4.65 10.07 -7.72
C ILE A 47 -5.05 9.60 -6.33
N GLY A 48 -6.34 9.36 -6.11
CA GLY A 48 -6.86 8.85 -4.84
C GLY A 48 -7.79 9.85 -4.15
N GLU A 49 -8.02 9.62 -2.87
CA GLU A 49 -8.92 10.42 -2.04
C GLU A 49 -8.13 11.53 -1.35
N LEU A 50 -8.60 12.78 -1.45
CA LEU A 50 -7.99 13.91 -0.76
C LEU A 50 -8.32 13.83 0.73
N VAL A 51 -7.30 13.65 1.57
CA VAL A 51 -7.44 13.50 3.02
C VAL A 51 -7.34 14.85 3.71
N SER A 52 -6.38 15.66 3.30
CA SER A 52 -6.13 16.95 3.93
C SER A 52 -5.51 17.96 2.97
N ILE A 53 -5.82 19.24 3.20
CA ILE A 53 -5.24 20.37 2.48
C ILE A 53 -4.61 21.28 3.52
N ASN A 54 -3.30 21.49 3.43
CA ASN A 54 -2.62 22.48 4.25
C ASN A 54 -2.44 23.77 3.46
N LYS A 55 -3.24 24.80 3.79
CA LYS A 55 -3.22 26.09 3.10
C LYS A 55 -1.95 26.90 3.38
N HIS A 56 -1.28 26.68 4.50
CA HIS A 56 -0.05 27.40 4.86
C HIS A 56 1.15 26.95 4.03
N GLU A 57 1.25 25.66 3.72
CA GLU A 57 2.37 25.07 2.97
C GLU A 57 2.02 24.78 1.51
N GLN A 58 0.77 25.02 1.09
CA GLN A 58 0.23 24.66 -0.23
C GLN A 58 0.45 23.17 -0.56
N THR A 59 0.20 22.32 0.44
CA THR A 59 0.34 20.86 0.32
C THR A 59 -1.01 20.17 0.35
N GLU A 60 -1.15 19.13 -0.45
CA GLU A 60 -2.35 18.30 -0.54
C GLU A 60 -1.97 16.85 -0.26
N THR A 61 -2.59 16.26 0.76
CA THR A 61 -2.33 14.86 1.14
C THR A 61 -3.44 13.98 0.61
N TYR A 62 -3.03 12.89 -0.04
CA TYR A 62 -3.90 11.94 -0.70
C TYR A 62 -3.68 10.53 -0.18
N ASP A 63 -4.78 9.78 -0.12
CA ASP A 63 -4.79 8.34 0.12
C ASP A 63 -5.17 7.61 -1.16
N LEU A 64 -4.21 6.85 -1.68
CA LEU A 64 -4.39 6.03 -2.86
C LEU A 64 -4.63 4.58 -2.47
N ARG A 65 -5.83 4.08 -2.75
CA ARG A 65 -6.18 2.68 -2.55
C ARG A 65 -5.58 1.83 -3.68
N LEU A 66 -4.77 0.84 -3.31
CA LEU A 66 -4.19 -0.10 -4.26
C LEU A 66 -5.17 -1.24 -4.53
N PRO A 67 -5.27 -1.73 -5.78
CA PRO A 67 -6.14 -2.84 -6.11
C PRO A 67 -5.57 -4.13 -5.53
N THR A 68 -6.30 -4.70 -4.57
CA THR A 68 -5.99 -5.95 -3.89
C THR A 68 -7.19 -6.90 -3.95
N ASP A 69 -6.93 -8.20 -3.79
CA ASP A 69 -7.98 -9.22 -3.82
C ASP A 69 -8.95 -9.07 -2.64
N SER A 70 -10.22 -9.40 -2.86
CA SER A 70 -11.28 -9.26 -1.84
C SER A 70 -10.96 -10.05 -0.57
N LEU A 71 -10.46 -11.28 -0.70
CA LEU A 71 -10.01 -12.10 0.42
C LEU A 71 -8.84 -11.44 1.18
N PHE A 72 -7.88 -10.85 0.47
CA PHE A 72 -6.76 -10.13 1.09
C PHE A 72 -7.27 -8.94 1.91
N VAL A 73 -8.19 -8.15 1.33
CA VAL A 73 -8.82 -7.00 2.01
C VAL A 73 -9.56 -7.44 3.27
N LYS A 74 -10.29 -8.56 3.23
CA LYS A 74 -11.01 -9.08 4.41
C LYS A 74 -10.05 -9.56 5.52
N VAL A 75 -8.92 -10.16 5.18
CA VAL A 75 -7.96 -10.73 6.16
C VAL A 75 -7.07 -9.65 6.77
N TYR A 76 -6.52 -8.78 5.92
CA TYR A 76 -5.43 -7.86 6.23
C TYR A 76 -5.86 -6.39 6.20
N GLY A 77 -6.91 -6.05 5.45
CA GLY A 77 -7.35 -4.67 5.21
C GLY A 77 -7.00 -4.18 3.80
N GLU A 78 -7.58 -3.05 3.41
CA GLU A 78 -7.25 -2.37 2.15
C GLU A 78 -5.82 -1.82 2.21
N VAL A 79 -5.05 -2.05 1.14
CA VAL A 79 -3.72 -1.45 1.04
C VAL A 79 -3.85 -0.02 0.53
N LYS A 80 -3.37 0.94 1.31
CA LYS A 80 -3.43 2.37 0.98
C LYS A 80 -2.04 2.98 0.99
N LEU A 81 -1.75 3.78 -0.03
CA LEU A 81 -0.55 4.63 -0.08
C LEU A 81 -0.95 6.05 0.31
N ASN A 82 -0.42 6.52 1.42
CA ASN A 82 -0.51 7.92 1.83
C ASN A 82 0.67 8.70 1.25
N TYR A 83 0.38 9.78 0.54
CA TYR A 83 1.40 10.67 -0.03
C TYR A 83 0.92 12.12 -0.04
N THR A 84 1.88 13.05 -0.04
CA THR A 84 1.63 14.49 -0.04
C THR A 84 2.25 15.13 -1.27
N ILE A 85 1.47 15.95 -1.97
CA ILE A 85 1.93 16.73 -3.13
C ILE A 85 2.31 18.12 -2.66
N TYR A 86 3.55 18.51 -2.94
CA TYR A 86 4.07 19.86 -2.75
C TYR A 86 4.02 20.60 -4.09
N LYS A 87 3.05 21.50 -4.24
CA LYS A 87 2.88 22.29 -5.46
C LYS A 87 4.02 23.29 -5.68
N ASN A 88 4.67 23.73 -4.61
CA ASN A 88 5.72 24.75 -4.67
C ASN A 88 7.05 24.20 -5.17
N SER A 89 7.38 22.96 -4.81
CA SER A 89 8.63 22.29 -5.20
C SER A 89 8.47 21.25 -6.31
N ASN A 90 7.24 21.06 -6.83
CA ASN A 90 6.90 19.95 -7.73
C ASN A 90 7.41 18.60 -7.19
N THR A 91 7.22 18.35 -5.89
CA THR A 91 7.65 17.10 -5.23
C THR A 91 6.43 16.35 -4.72
N VAL A 92 6.41 15.04 -4.94
CA VAL A 92 5.44 14.12 -4.34
C VAL A 92 6.17 13.34 -3.26
N MET A 93 5.81 13.60 -2.00
CA MET A 93 6.40 12.94 -0.84
C MET A 93 5.56 11.73 -0.47
N LEU A 94 6.17 10.55 -0.56
CA LEU A 94 5.58 9.29 -0.15
C LEU A 94 5.74 9.16 1.36
N ASN A 95 4.62 9.23 2.08
CA ASN A 95 4.63 9.23 3.53
C ASN A 95 4.66 7.80 4.06
N ASN A 96 3.68 6.98 3.64
CA ASN A 96 3.52 5.66 4.20
C ASN A 96 2.61 4.72 3.40
N LEU A 97 2.77 3.42 3.60
CA LEU A 97 1.83 2.37 3.19
C LEU A 97 1.09 1.80 4.39
N GLU A 98 -0.21 1.65 4.26
CA GLU A 98 -1.08 0.96 5.20
C GLU A 98 -1.57 -0.36 4.59
N PRO A 99 -1.78 -1.42 5.37
CA PRO A 99 -1.57 -1.53 6.82
C PRO A 99 -0.10 -1.82 7.19
N LYS A 100 0.53 -0.96 8.00
CA LYS A 100 1.95 -1.03 8.39
C LYS A 100 2.31 -2.35 9.09
N ASP A 101 1.47 -2.82 10.01
CA ASP A 101 1.82 -3.94 10.90
C ASP A 101 2.11 -5.22 10.13
N ILE A 102 1.25 -5.55 9.16
CA ILE A 102 1.37 -6.75 8.33
C ILE A 102 2.55 -6.63 7.37
N LEU A 103 2.74 -5.45 6.78
CA LEU A 103 3.86 -5.18 5.87
C LEU A 103 5.20 -5.23 6.62
N LEU A 104 5.29 -4.72 7.84
CA LEU A 104 6.49 -4.84 8.67
C LEU A 104 6.73 -6.29 9.11
N ASP A 105 5.68 -7.05 9.40
CA ASP A 105 5.80 -8.46 9.78
C ASP A 105 6.31 -9.32 8.61
N GLY A 106 5.79 -9.14 7.40
CA GLY A 106 6.28 -9.87 6.21
C GLY A 106 7.66 -9.43 5.73
N HIS A 107 8.20 -8.33 6.26
CA HIS A 107 9.60 -8.00 6.09
C HIS A 107 10.48 -8.91 6.94
N LYS A 108 10.08 -9.14 8.20
CA LYS A 108 10.82 -9.89 9.20
C LYS A 108 10.69 -11.41 9.04
N SER A 109 9.54 -11.87 8.58
CA SER A 109 9.20 -13.29 8.48
C SER A 109 9.17 -13.78 7.04
N GLU A 110 9.41 -15.08 6.88
CA GLU A 110 9.11 -15.77 5.63
C GLU A 110 7.60 -15.90 5.47
N LEU A 111 7.13 -15.73 4.23
CA LEU A 111 5.73 -15.91 3.89
C LEU A 111 5.51 -17.29 3.25
N THR A 112 4.40 -17.90 3.56
CA THR A 112 3.93 -19.16 2.96
C THR A 112 2.55 -18.97 2.36
N ALA A 113 2.22 -19.69 1.29
CA ALA A 113 0.88 -19.63 0.72
C ALA A 113 -0.07 -20.57 1.48
N TYR A 114 -1.23 -20.05 1.90
CA TYR A 114 -2.34 -20.83 2.46
C TYR A 114 -3.64 -20.42 1.77
N LYS A 115 -4.34 -21.39 1.17
CA LYS A 115 -5.59 -21.17 0.40
C LYS A 115 -5.50 -20.02 -0.62
N GLY A 116 -4.34 -19.89 -1.28
CA GLY A 116 -4.10 -18.84 -2.30
C GLY A 116 -3.70 -17.47 -1.74
N ILE A 117 -3.57 -17.32 -0.43
CA ILE A 117 -3.19 -16.07 0.24
C ILE A 117 -1.81 -16.25 0.91
N MET A 118 -0.96 -15.24 0.81
CA MET A 118 0.34 -15.24 1.49
C MET A 118 0.16 -14.93 2.96
N ILE A 119 0.55 -15.87 3.83
CA ILE A 119 0.52 -15.74 5.29
C ILE A 119 1.94 -15.68 5.87
N SER A 120 2.11 -14.94 6.96
CA SER A 120 3.35 -14.87 7.72
C SER A 120 3.57 -16.15 8.52
N LYS A 121 4.76 -16.77 8.45
CA LYS A 121 5.09 -17.92 9.31
C LYS A 121 5.01 -17.58 10.80
N ALA A 122 5.30 -16.34 11.18
CA ALA A 122 5.26 -15.90 12.57
C ALA A 122 3.82 -15.83 13.11
N ASN A 123 2.86 -15.48 12.26
CA ASN A 123 1.45 -15.31 12.62
C ASN A 123 0.52 -16.33 11.96
N ALA A 124 1.08 -17.44 11.45
CA ALA A 124 0.39 -18.38 10.58
C ALA A 124 -0.91 -18.90 11.18
N GLN A 125 -0.91 -19.28 12.47
CA GLN A 125 -2.11 -19.81 13.13
C GLN A 125 -3.28 -18.80 13.15
N LYS A 126 -3.01 -17.54 13.47
CA LYS A 126 -4.02 -16.48 13.54
C LYS A 126 -4.56 -16.14 12.15
N GLU A 127 -3.67 -16.07 11.16
CA GLU A 127 -4.04 -15.75 9.78
C GLU A 127 -4.81 -16.90 9.13
N MET A 128 -4.37 -18.15 9.32
CA MET A 128 -5.09 -19.35 8.88
C MET A 128 -6.50 -19.40 9.49
N PHE A 129 -6.62 -19.14 10.80
CA PHE A 129 -7.93 -19.12 11.46
C PHE A 129 -8.86 -18.06 10.85
N LYS A 130 -8.37 -16.84 10.60
CA LYS A 130 -9.15 -15.78 9.94
C LYS A 130 -9.58 -16.21 8.54
N ILE A 131 -8.67 -16.75 7.74
CA ILE A 131 -8.95 -17.21 6.39
C ILE A 131 -10.01 -18.32 6.42
N ASP A 132 -9.87 -19.31 7.31
CA ASP A 132 -10.83 -20.40 7.44
C ASP A 132 -12.20 -19.91 7.89
N LEU A 133 -12.26 -18.96 8.82
CA LEU A 133 -13.51 -18.35 9.26
C LEU A 133 -14.19 -17.59 8.11
N LEU A 134 -13.45 -16.77 7.38
CA LEU A 134 -13.97 -16.00 6.24
C LEU A 134 -14.44 -16.91 5.10
N CYS A 135 -13.65 -17.93 4.74
CA CYS A 135 -14.06 -18.91 3.74
C CYS A 135 -15.36 -19.63 4.14
N ARG A 136 -15.54 -19.96 5.43
CA ARG A 136 -16.78 -20.60 5.91
C ARG A 136 -17.98 -19.68 5.84
N LEU A 137 -17.80 -18.38 6.09
CA LEU A 137 -18.86 -17.39 5.98
C LEU A 137 -19.23 -17.15 4.51
N ASP A 138 -18.25 -16.99 3.63
CA ASP A 138 -18.48 -16.78 2.19
C ASP A 138 -19.11 -18.02 1.52
N SER A 139 -18.87 -19.23 2.04
CA SER A 139 -19.51 -20.47 1.53
C SER A 139 -20.97 -20.70 1.98
N ARG A 140 -21.52 -19.78 2.79
CA ARG A 140 -22.90 -19.86 3.30
C ARG A 140 -23.88 -18.90 2.59
N GLU A 141 -23.41 -18.14 1.62
CA GLU A 141 -24.23 -17.38 0.65
C GLU A 141 -24.38 -18.16 -0.65
#